data_AF-A0A9D2QXW1-F1
#
_entry.id   AF-A0A9D2QXW1-F1
#
_cell.length_a   1.000
_cell.length_b   1.000
_cell.length_c   1.000
_cell.angle_alpha   90.00
_cell.angle_beta   90.00
_cell.angle_gamma   90.00
#
_symmetry.space_group_name_H-M   'P 1'
#
loop_
_entity.id
_entity.type
_entity.pdbx_description
1 polymer ?
#
loop_
_entity_poly.entity_id
_entity_poly.type
_entity_poly.pdbx_seq_one_letter_code
_entity_poly.pdbx_strand_id
1 'polypeptide(L)'
;PPAQSDEVNMTWAKDENGTVTLGFFPEILGVYLKVEDAGEDQILIRQYYDSQEEAAENGAFYTVNFIDEETIRLPDGTERTIEEGDSLKIQYEDKTEEISFSDLWEGSLPGDAQDD
;
A
#
# COMPACT_ATOMS: atom_id res chain seq x y z
N PRO A 1 1.95 3.46 -16.78
CA PRO A 1 3.30 2.87 -16.49
C PRO A 1 3.39 2.58 -14.99
N PRO A 2 4.33 1.76 -14.50
CA PRO A 2 4.66 1.74 -13.09
C PRO A 2 5.03 3.15 -12.62
N ALA A 3 4.69 3.50 -11.38
CA ALA A 3 5.04 4.80 -10.82
C ALA A 3 6.47 4.81 -10.25
N GLN A 4 7.14 5.95 -10.30
CA GLN A 4 8.44 6.13 -9.61
C GLN A 4 8.19 6.24 -8.11
N SER A 5 8.97 5.54 -7.28
CA SER A 5 8.73 5.55 -5.84
C SER A 5 8.94 6.92 -5.18
N ASP A 6 9.94 7.68 -5.64
CA ASP A 6 10.17 9.07 -5.22
C ASP A 6 9.09 10.06 -5.69
N GLU A 7 8.13 9.65 -6.53
CA GLU A 7 7.00 10.48 -6.97
C GLU A 7 5.69 10.09 -6.27
N VAL A 8 5.75 9.16 -5.30
CA VAL A 8 4.60 8.60 -4.59
C VAL A 8 4.79 8.78 -3.08
N ASN A 9 3.91 9.55 -2.46
CA ASN A 9 3.82 9.64 -1.02
C ASN A 9 2.92 8.53 -0.47
N MET A 10 3.50 7.62 0.32
CA MET A 10 2.76 6.56 1.01
C MET A 10 2.30 7.05 2.41
N THR A 11 1.06 6.75 2.77
CA THR A 11 0.50 7.00 4.10
C THR A 11 -0.04 5.71 4.69
N TRP A 12 -0.01 5.58 6.01
CA TRP A 12 -0.60 4.46 6.73
C TRP A 12 -1.65 4.94 7.73
N ALA A 13 -2.72 4.17 7.85
CA ALA A 13 -3.73 4.36 8.88
C ALA A 13 -4.25 2.99 9.32
N LYS A 14 -4.48 2.83 10.63
CA LYS A 14 -5.13 1.66 11.20
C LYS A 14 -6.38 2.07 11.96
N ASP A 15 -7.48 1.43 11.64
CA ASP A 15 -8.75 1.63 12.33
C ASP A 15 -8.87 0.74 13.58
N GLU A 16 -9.81 1.08 14.47
CA GLU A 16 -10.11 0.32 15.69
C GLU A 16 -10.47 -1.16 15.43
N ASN A 17 -10.93 -1.49 14.22
CA ASN A 17 -11.26 -2.86 13.81
C ASN A 17 -10.05 -3.67 13.29
N GLY A 18 -8.84 -3.12 13.30
CA GLY A 18 -7.64 -3.81 12.81
C GLY A 18 -7.45 -3.72 11.29
N THR A 19 -8.29 -2.97 10.57
CA THR A 19 -8.07 -2.69 9.15
C THR A 19 -6.96 -1.66 8.99
N VAL A 20 -5.88 -2.08 8.33
CA VAL A 20 -4.77 -1.21 7.92
C VAL A 20 -5.04 -0.74 6.49
N THR A 21 -4.89 0.57 6.26
CA THR A 21 -5.04 1.22 4.96
C THR A 21 -3.73 1.88 4.58
N LEU A 22 -3.18 1.48 3.44
CA LEU A 22 -2.08 2.17 2.77
C LEU A 22 -2.66 3.08 1.69
N GLY A 23 -2.41 4.38 1.81
CA GLY A 23 -2.73 5.38 0.80
C GLY A 23 -1.48 5.71 0.00
N PHE A 24 -1.59 5.77 -1.32
CA PHE A 24 -0.52 6.14 -2.24
C PHE A 24 -0.96 7.40 -2.97
N PHE A 25 -0.25 8.51 -2.80
CA PHE A 25 -0.63 9.79 -3.39
C PHE A 25 0.48 10.30 -4.31
N PRO A 26 0.15 10.73 -5.54
CA PRO A 26 1.16 11.28 -6.44
C PRO A 26 1.60 12.64 -5.95
N GLU A 27 2.90 12.90 -5.94
CA GLU A 27 3.45 14.23 -5.64
C GLU A 27 3.33 15.19 -6.83
N ILE A 28 3.03 14.66 -8.02
CA ILE A 28 2.95 15.40 -9.27
C ILE A 28 1.49 15.76 -9.61
N LEU A 29 1.24 17.03 -9.88
CA LEU A 29 -0.07 17.52 -10.32
C LEU A 29 -0.48 16.91 -11.67
N GLY A 30 -1.72 16.45 -11.76
CA GLY A 30 -2.27 15.82 -12.98
C GLY A 30 -1.82 14.37 -13.19
N VAL A 31 -1.07 13.80 -12.25
CA VAL A 31 -0.82 12.37 -12.15
C VAL A 31 -1.87 11.76 -11.23
N TYR A 32 -2.31 10.57 -11.61
CA TYR A 32 -3.19 9.73 -10.82
C TYR A 32 -2.54 8.38 -10.62
N LEU A 33 -2.78 7.77 -9.47
CA LEU A 33 -2.25 6.45 -9.12
C LEU A 33 -3.34 5.39 -9.10
N LYS A 34 -2.96 4.16 -9.42
CA LYS A 34 -3.78 2.97 -9.25
C LYS A 34 -2.93 1.85 -8.68
N VAL A 35 -3.49 1.16 -7.69
CA VAL A 35 -2.96 -0.10 -7.18
C VAL A 35 -3.50 -1.23 -8.07
N GLU A 36 -2.60 -2.06 -8.58
CA GLU A 36 -2.95 -3.30 -9.28
C GLU A 36 -2.44 -4.51 -8.49
N ASP A 37 -3.27 -5.55 -8.40
CA ASP A 37 -2.85 -6.85 -7.90
C ASP A 37 -1.78 -7.44 -8.84
N ALA A 38 -0.65 -7.84 -8.27
CA ALA A 38 0.49 -8.39 -9.00
C ALA A 38 0.90 -9.78 -8.51
N GLY A 39 0.18 -10.34 -7.53
CA GLY A 39 0.44 -11.64 -6.94
C GLY A 39 0.01 -11.70 -5.48
N GLU A 40 0.26 -12.86 -4.85
CA GLU A 40 0.06 -13.03 -3.41
C GLU A 40 0.95 -12.03 -2.65
N ASP A 41 0.33 -11.21 -1.81
CA ASP A 41 0.96 -10.11 -1.06
C ASP A 41 1.80 -9.17 -1.94
N GLN A 42 1.45 -9.04 -3.21
CA GLN A 42 2.19 -8.19 -4.14
C GLN A 42 1.26 -7.23 -4.86
N ILE A 43 1.59 -5.95 -4.76
CA ILE A 43 0.87 -4.89 -5.45
C ILE A 43 1.82 -4.09 -6.36
N LEU A 44 1.28 -3.58 -7.46
CA LEU A 44 1.98 -2.73 -8.41
C LEU A 44 1.33 -1.35 -8.43
N ILE A 45 2.11 -0.31 -8.13
CA ILE A 45 1.64 1.07 -8.22
C ILE A 45 1.84 1.56 -9.65
N ARG A 46 0.75 1.94 -10.31
CA ARG A 46 0.76 2.50 -11.66
C ARG A 46 0.31 3.95 -11.69
N GLN A 47 0.98 4.72 -12.53
CA GLN A 47 0.58 6.08 -12.84
C GLN A 47 -0.08 6.20 -14.20
N TYR A 48 -1.04 7.12 -14.27
CA TYR A 48 -1.72 7.56 -15.49
C TYR A 48 -1.92 9.08 -15.46
N TYR A 49 -1.97 9.66 -16.65
CA TYR A 49 -2.17 11.07 -16.87
C TYR A 49 -3.56 11.22 -17.47
N ASP A 50 -4.49 11.81 -16.72
CA ASP A 50 -5.80 12.13 -17.27
C ASP A 50 -5.83 13.59 -17.72
N SER A 51 -6.36 13.81 -18.92
CA SER A 51 -6.51 15.14 -19.51
C SER A 51 -7.89 15.75 -19.21
N GLN A 52 -8.76 15.01 -18.53
CA GLN A 52 -10.14 15.37 -18.25
C GLN A 52 -10.37 15.50 -16.75
N GLU A 53 -10.82 16.70 -16.39
CA GLU A 53 -10.99 17.26 -15.05
C GLU A 53 -12.08 16.58 -14.19
N GLU A 54 -11.97 15.29 -13.90
CA GLU A 54 -12.67 14.74 -12.74
C GLU A 54 -11.70 14.54 -11.59
N ALA A 55 -11.95 15.31 -10.54
CA ALA A 55 -11.32 15.26 -9.22
C ALA A 55 -11.67 13.95 -8.49
N ALA A 56 -11.47 12.81 -9.16
CA ALA A 56 -11.29 11.55 -8.46
C ALA A 56 -10.00 11.72 -7.64
N GLU A 57 -10.05 11.38 -6.36
CA GLU A 57 -8.90 11.43 -5.46
C GLU A 57 -7.68 10.84 -6.21
N ASN A 58 -6.65 11.67 -6.44
CA ASN A 58 -5.53 11.29 -7.30
C ASN A 58 -4.70 10.12 -6.75
N GLY A 59 -4.99 9.71 -5.51
CA GLY A 59 -4.34 8.61 -4.83
C GLY A 59 -5.04 7.27 -5.02
N ALA A 60 -4.29 6.21 -4.75
CA ALA A 60 -4.79 4.85 -4.70
C ALA A 60 -4.73 4.32 -3.27
N PHE A 61 -5.63 3.41 -2.93
CA PHE A 61 -5.69 2.82 -1.59
C PHE A 61 -5.59 1.31 -1.67
N TYR A 62 -4.87 0.73 -0.73
CA TYR A 62 -4.79 -0.71 -0.50
C TYR A 62 -5.11 -1.00 0.96
N THR A 63 -5.98 -1.98 1.22
CA THR A 63 -6.41 -2.31 2.57
C THR A 63 -6.07 -3.75 2.92
N VAL A 64 -5.57 -3.94 4.14
CA VAL A 64 -5.33 -5.25 4.75
C VAL A 64 -6.19 -5.34 6.00
N ASN A 65 -7.03 -6.37 6.06
CA ASN A 65 -7.92 -6.57 7.21
C ASN A 65 -7.27 -7.56 8.16
N PHE A 66 -6.64 -7.07 9.24
CA PHE A 66 -6.13 -7.94 10.28
C PHE A 66 -7.26 -8.34 11.21
N ILE A 67 -7.32 -9.63 11.51
CA ILE A 67 -8.16 -10.17 12.58
C ILE A 67 -7.41 -10.05 13.90
N ASP A 68 -6.12 -10.43 13.87
CA ASP A 68 -5.16 -10.36 14.95
C ASP A 68 -3.77 -10.08 14.35
N GLU A 69 -2.72 -9.96 15.17
CA GLU A 69 -1.34 -9.66 14.73
C GLU A 69 -0.77 -10.66 13.71
N GLU A 70 -1.21 -11.92 13.78
CA GLU A 70 -0.71 -13.04 12.94
C GLU A 70 -1.74 -13.53 11.92
N THR A 71 -2.90 -12.89 11.78
CA THR A 71 -3.97 -13.39 10.90
C THR A 71 -4.67 -12.26 10.15
N ILE A 72 -4.76 -12.41 8.83
CA ILE A 72 -5.46 -11.49 7.94
C ILE A 72 -6.68 -12.14 7.30
N ARG A 73 -7.70 -11.33 7.01
CA ARG A 73 -8.84 -11.69 6.18
C ARG A 73 -8.61 -11.20 4.75
N LEU A 74 -8.61 -12.15 3.83
CA LEU A 74 -8.51 -11.94 2.41
C LEU A 74 -9.82 -11.36 1.84
N PRO A 75 -9.79 -10.72 0.66
CA PRO A 75 -10.99 -10.15 0.03
C PRO A 75 -12.09 -11.17 -0.31
N ASP A 76 -11.73 -12.45 -0.50
CA ASP A 76 -12.72 -13.55 -0.68
C ASP A 76 -13.44 -13.92 0.64
N GLY A 77 -13.02 -13.33 1.76
CA GLY A 77 -13.57 -13.59 3.10
C GLY A 77 -12.86 -14.71 3.85
N THR A 78 -11.95 -15.44 3.20
CA THR A 78 -11.09 -16.46 3.83
C THR A 78 -10.03 -15.83 4.71
N GLU A 79 -9.56 -16.59 5.70
CA GLU A 79 -8.56 -16.17 6.68
C GLU A 79 -7.23 -16.82 6.34
N ARG A 80 -6.14 -16.06 6.47
CA ARG A 80 -4.78 -16.52 6.23
C ARG A 80 -3.92 -16.16 7.44
N THR A 81 -3.16 -17.14 7.93
CA THR A 81 -2.11 -16.93 8.92
C THR A 81 -0.88 -16.34 8.24
N ILE A 82 -0.32 -15.31 8.85
CA ILE A 82 0.94 -14.68 8.46
C ILE A 82 2.07 -15.58 8.95
N GLU A 83 2.93 -16.05 8.04
CA GLU A 83 4.12 -16.81 8.41
C GLU A 83 5.32 -15.90 8.68
N GLU A 84 6.33 -16.43 9.36
CA GLU A 84 7.58 -15.70 9.59
C GLU A 84 8.26 -15.38 8.24
N GLY A 85 8.41 -14.09 7.94
CA GLY A 85 8.96 -13.60 6.67
C GLY A 85 7.90 -13.18 5.63
N ASP A 86 6.61 -13.37 5.92
CA ASP A 86 5.55 -12.81 5.07
C ASP A 86 5.62 -11.27 5.07
N SER A 87 5.58 -10.70 3.88
CA SER A 87 5.68 -9.27 3.66
C SER A 87 4.87 -8.84 2.44
N LEU A 88 4.26 -7.66 2.55
CA LEU A 88 3.64 -6.98 1.43
C LEU A 88 4.73 -6.38 0.54
N LYS A 89 4.71 -6.74 -0.73
CA LYS A 89 5.64 -6.25 -1.75
C LYS A 89 4.97 -5.18 -2.59
N ILE A 90 5.47 -3.97 -2.49
CA ILE A 90 4.98 -2.81 -3.23
C ILE A 90 5.95 -2.52 -4.36
N GLN A 91 5.53 -2.81 -5.59
CA GLN A 91 6.35 -2.63 -6.77
C GLN A 91 6.15 -1.24 -7.38
N TYR A 92 7.26 -0.56 -7.59
CA TYR A 92 7.40 0.70 -8.32
C TYR A 92 8.22 0.46 -9.61
N GLU A 93 8.43 1.51 -10.41
CA GLU A 93 9.26 1.43 -11.61
C GLU A 93 10.74 1.21 -11.28
N ASP A 94 11.25 1.90 -10.25
CA ASP A 94 12.66 1.90 -9.88
C ASP A 94 13.03 0.82 -8.86
N LYS A 95 12.10 0.45 -7.97
CA LYS A 95 12.35 -0.46 -6.85
C LYS A 95 11.14 -1.31 -6.49
N THR A 96 11.38 -2.28 -5.62
CA THR A 96 10.32 -3.00 -4.88
C THR A 96 10.55 -2.77 -3.39
N GLU A 97 9.54 -2.27 -2.70
CA GLU A 97 9.55 -2.03 -1.27
C GLU A 97 8.85 -3.19 -0.58
N GLU A 98 9.46 -3.76 0.45
CA GLU A 98 8.93 -4.91 1.19
C GLU A 98 8.61 -4.44 2.61
N ILE A 99 7.37 -4.64 3.04
CA ILE A 99 6.88 -4.26 4.38
C ILE A 99 6.35 -5.52 5.05
N SER A 100 6.96 -5.92 6.17
CA SER A 100 6.47 -7.08 6.92
C SER A 100 5.05 -6.86 7.40
N PHE A 101 4.24 -7.90 7.49
CA PHE A 101 2.88 -7.74 8.04
C PHE A 101 2.88 -7.31 9.51
N SER A 102 3.90 -7.68 10.27
CA SER A 102 4.12 -7.17 11.64
C SER A 102 4.34 -5.66 11.64
N ASP A 103 5.21 -5.15 10.76
CA ASP A 103 5.45 -3.71 10.60
C ASP A 103 4.18 -2.97 10.17
N LEU A 104 3.40 -3.56 9.24
CA LEU A 104 2.09 -3.03 8.82
C LEU A 104 1.09 -3.00 9.98
N TRP A 105 1.10 -4.00 10.86
CA TRP A 105 0.21 -4.05 12.01
C TRP A 105 0.57 -3.01 13.07
N GLU A 106 1.85 -2.77 13.29
CA GLU A 106 2.39 -1.80 14.26
C GLU A 106 2.43 -0.36 13.74
N GLY A 107 2.39 -0.17 12.42
CA GLY A 107 2.54 1.13 11.77
C GLY A 107 4.00 1.59 11.64
N SER A 108 4.94 0.65 11.71
CA SER A 108 6.38 0.92 11.57
C SER A 108 6.80 0.82 10.10
N LEU A 109 6.36 1.78 9.28
CA LEU A 109 6.68 1.75 7.84
C LEU A 109 8.17 2.05 7.56
N PRO A 110 8.77 1.43 6.54
CA PRO A 110 10.10 1.80 6.07
C PRO A 110 10.07 3.25 5.57
N GLY A 111 10.73 4.16 6.28
CA GLY A 111 10.74 5.59 5.98
C GLY A 111 10.12 6.48 7.07
N ASP A 112 9.38 5.91 8.03
CA ASP A 112 8.84 6.62 9.20
C ASP A 112 9.91 6.85 10.30
N ALA A 113 11.18 6.56 9.99
CA ALA A 113 12.31 7.04 10.79
C ALA A 113 12.45 8.57 10.60
N GLN A 114 11.51 9.32 11.21
CA GLN A 114 11.71 10.72 11.49
C GLN A 114 12.90 10.85 12.44
N ASP A 115 13.96 11.43 11.90
CA ASP A 115 15.00 12.23 12.57
C ASP A 115 14.64 12.60 14.04
N ASP A 116 15.38 12.05 15.01
CA ASP A 116 15.39 12.51 16.41
C ASP A 116 16.21 13.82 16.54
#